data_AF-X0D4Q0-F1
#
_entry.id   AF-X0D4Q0-F1
#
_cell.length_a   1.000
_cell.length_b   1.000
_cell.length_c   1.000
_cell.angle_alpha   90.00
_cell.angle_beta   90.00
_cell.angle_gamma   90.00
#
_symmetry.space_group_name_H-M   'P 1'
#
loop_
_entity.id
_entity.type
_entity.pdbx_description
1 polymer ?
#
loop_
_entity_poly.entity_id
_entity_poly.type
_entity_poly.pdbx_seq_one_letter_code
_entity_poly.pdbx_strand_id
1 'polypeptide(L)'
;MAQPQPASAGDFSMSNGPSPPPQANLDPDRTYARDQPPNLREAFTSFYPNGLPNFYKMLQTPGPEGVVQTYVEDYLPVGFYNNPPVDARAVFSTSNGSNPFRFMEHLLPQRRVHLWSSDEVQSACNSLRKLYWEVIKDMPHPYCWDSLWDYFDAQDIYNYGALNLWNVVSQLFLENQSIALDVYNAFSIEVGQWVDRWLYDDENRDKLIKSNETGLSINGVIGWEAMKGLPDDAIHLIASALEHRRSLLLSPEKLRPGAMKPNHFKEFYEKGHLENWLGM
;
A
#
# COMPACT_ATOMS: atom_id res chain seq x y z
N MET A 1 -57.18 -47.64 -13.19
CA MET A 1 -56.38 -47.34 -11.98
C MET A 1 -54.93 -47.33 -12.39
N ALA A 2 -54.34 -46.15 -12.55
CA ALA A 2 -52.97 -45.97 -13.04
C ALA A 2 -52.04 -45.76 -11.84
N GLN A 3 -50.99 -46.58 -11.76
CA GLN A 3 -49.90 -46.43 -10.78
C GLN A 3 -49.02 -45.23 -11.15
N PRO A 4 -48.65 -44.38 -10.19
CA PRO A 4 -47.68 -43.31 -10.42
C PRO A 4 -46.23 -43.84 -10.33
N GLN A 5 -45.41 -43.50 -11.33
CA GLN A 5 -43.95 -43.66 -11.30
C GLN A 5 -43.31 -42.69 -10.28
N PRO A 6 -42.28 -43.11 -9.53
CA PRO A 6 -41.51 -42.19 -8.68
C PRO A 6 -40.50 -41.40 -9.51
N ALA A 7 -40.40 -40.10 -9.20
CA ALA A 7 -39.48 -39.15 -9.79
C ALA A 7 -38.02 -39.48 -9.46
N SER A 8 -37.14 -39.33 -10.45
CA SER A 8 -35.69 -39.48 -10.34
C SER A 8 -35.10 -38.62 -9.23
N ALA A 9 -34.33 -39.27 -8.36
CA ALA A 9 -33.45 -38.62 -7.39
C ALA A 9 -32.37 -37.85 -8.15
N GLY A 10 -32.34 -36.54 -7.99
CA GLY A 10 -31.26 -35.68 -8.45
C GLY A 10 -30.04 -35.85 -7.53
N ASP A 11 -28.88 -35.99 -8.16
CA ASP A 11 -27.57 -36.05 -7.52
C ASP A 11 -27.32 -34.82 -6.62
N PHE A 12 -27.23 -35.05 -5.31
CA PHE A 12 -26.69 -34.07 -4.37
C PHE A 12 -25.16 -34.08 -4.46
N SER A 13 -24.61 -33.30 -5.37
CA SER A 13 -23.18 -32.96 -5.36
C SER A 13 -22.92 -31.98 -4.20
N MET A 14 -22.42 -32.51 -3.09
CA MET A 14 -21.86 -31.71 -2.00
C MET A 14 -20.40 -31.34 -2.34
N SER A 15 -20.18 -30.14 -2.87
CA SER A 15 -18.90 -29.45 -2.68
C SER A 15 -19.10 -27.93 -2.80
N ASN A 16 -19.41 -27.26 -1.69
CA ASN A 16 -19.17 -25.84 -1.57
C ASN A 16 -18.25 -25.64 -0.38
N GLY A 17 -16.94 -25.52 -0.65
CA GLY A 17 -16.01 -24.89 0.28
C GLY A 17 -16.43 -23.44 0.55
N PRO A 18 -15.79 -22.75 1.52
CA PRO A 18 -16.09 -21.34 1.76
C PRO A 18 -15.97 -20.57 0.45
N SER A 19 -16.99 -19.75 0.16
CA SER A 19 -16.97 -18.88 -1.01
C SER A 19 -15.68 -18.05 -0.97
N PRO A 20 -14.95 -17.94 -2.09
CA PRO A 20 -13.80 -17.06 -2.14
C PRO A 20 -14.24 -15.65 -1.72
N PRO A 21 -13.38 -14.88 -1.02
CA PRO A 21 -13.70 -13.51 -0.65
C PRO A 21 -14.18 -12.77 -1.90
N PRO A 22 -15.22 -11.92 -1.80
CA PRO A 22 -15.70 -11.16 -2.95
C PRO A 22 -14.51 -10.47 -3.61
N GLN A 23 -14.25 -10.84 -4.87
CA GLN A 23 -13.21 -10.20 -5.67
C GLN A 23 -13.45 -8.69 -5.62
N ALA A 24 -12.39 -7.94 -5.32
CA ALA A 24 -12.43 -6.50 -5.19
C ALA A 24 -13.01 -5.88 -6.47
N ASN A 25 -14.26 -5.40 -6.41
CA ASN A 25 -14.61 -4.21 -7.16
C ASN A 25 -13.69 -3.12 -6.61
N LEU A 26 -12.76 -2.65 -7.45
CA LEU A 26 -11.65 -1.77 -7.08
C LEU A 26 -12.07 -0.39 -6.56
N ASP A 27 -13.37 -0.09 -6.47
CA ASP A 27 -13.90 0.82 -5.47
C ASP A 27 -15.36 0.41 -5.16
N PRO A 28 -15.66 -0.17 -3.99
CA PRO A 28 -17.03 -0.45 -3.60
C PRO A 28 -17.76 0.89 -3.45
N ASP A 29 -18.99 1.01 -3.98
CA ASP A 29 -19.78 2.25 -3.84
C ASP A 29 -19.70 2.79 -2.40
N ARG A 30 -19.33 4.05 -2.26
CA ARG A 30 -19.14 4.71 -0.96
C ARG A 30 -20.14 5.83 -0.76
N THR A 31 -20.57 5.97 0.48
CA THR A 31 -21.29 7.14 0.97
C THR A 31 -20.27 8.20 1.40
N TYR A 32 -20.37 9.39 0.83
CA TYR A 32 -19.49 10.52 1.12
C TYR A 32 -20.23 11.60 1.91
N ALA A 33 -19.50 12.60 2.39
CA ALA A 33 -20.08 13.74 3.10
C ALA A 33 -21.13 14.50 2.27
N ARG A 34 -21.02 14.54 0.94
CA ARG A 34 -22.02 15.17 0.06
C ARG A 34 -23.41 14.53 0.15
N ASP A 35 -23.45 13.25 0.50
CA ASP A 35 -24.65 12.43 0.62
C ASP A 35 -25.31 12.58 2.01
N GLN A 36 -24.63 13.28 2.94
CA GLN A 36 -25.13 13.56 4.29
C GLN A 36 -25.92 14.89 4.35
N PRO A 37 -26.82 15.03 5.33
CA PRO A 37 -27.45 16.31 5.65
C PRO A 37 -26.42 17.43 5.83
N PRO A 38 -26.70 18.68 5.37
CA PRO A 38 -25.72 19.78 5.41
C PRO A 38 -25.04 20.00 6.76
N ASN A 39 -25.77 19.81 7.86
CA ASN A 39 -25.28 20.00 9.23
C ASN A 39 -24.35 18.87 9.72
N LEU A 40 -24.24 17.74 9.01
CA LEU A 40 -23.42 16.59 9.38
C LEU A 40 -22.20 16.40 8.47
N ARG A 41 -22.07 17.17 7.38
CA ARG A 41 -21.05 16.94 6.35
C ARG A 41 -19.63 17.12 6.87
N GLU A 42 -19.41 18.13 7.69
CA GLU A 42 -18.10 18.43 8.29
C GLU A 42 -17.69 17.31 9.24
N ALA A 43 -18.56 16.96 10.20
CA ALA A 43 -18.34 15.84 11.11
C ALA A 43 -18.12 14.53 10.35
N PHE A 44 -18.93 14.21 9.35
CA PHE A 44 -18.76 13.00 8.54
C PHE A 44 -17.41 12.98 7.81
N THR A 45 -16.96 14.12 7.26
CA THR A 45 -15.64 14.23 6.60
C THR A 45 -14.50 14.01 7.59
N SER A 46 -14.64 14.52 8.82
CA SER A 46 -13.67 14.31 9.90
C SER A 46 -13.56 12.83 10.27
N PHE A 47 -14.70 12.16 10.47
CA PHE A 47 -14.72 10.73 10.83
C PHE A 47 -14.27 9.83 9.68
N TYR A 48 -14.76 10.08 8.47
CA TYR A 48 -14.61 9.22 7.28
C TYR A 48 -14.24 10.04 6.03
N PRO A 49 -13.00 10.57 5.96
CA PRO A 49 -12.58 11.47 4.87
C PRO A 49 -12.65 10.80 3.49
N ASN A 50 -12.45 9.48 3.44
CA ASN A 50 -12.52 8.68 2.21
C ASN A 50 -13.89 8.00 2.01
N GLY A 51 -14.91 8.46 2.74
CA GLY A 51 -16.26 7.91 2.70
C GLY A 51 -16.38 6.53 3.37
N LEU A 52 -17.63 6.11 3.58
CA LEU A 52 -17.97 4.79 4.11
C LEU A 52 -18.38 3.85 2.98
N PRO A 53 -17.77 2.67 2.86
CA PRO A 53 -18.24 1.66 1.92
C PRO A 53 -19.66 1.19 2.21
N ASN A 54 -20.50 1.12 1.19
CA ASN A 54 -21.92 0.80 1.32
C ASN A 54 -22.20 -0.65 1.77
N PHE A 55 -21.21 -1.54 1.63
CA PHE A 55 -21.34 -2.91 2.12
C PHE A 55 -21.15 -3.04 3.63
N TYR A 56 -20.71 -1.97 4.33
CA TYR A 56 -20.71 -1.95 5.78
C TYR A 56 -22.15 -1.92 6.28
N LYS A 57 -22.51 -2.90 7.12
CA LYS A 57 -23.82 -2.96 7.77
C LYS A 57 -23.89 -1.96 8.92
N MET A 58 -23.88 -0.67 8.59
CA MET A 58 -23.93 0.43 9.55
C MET A 58 -25.28 0.46 10.26
N LEU A 59 -25.23 0.53 11.59
CA LEU A 59 -26.40 0.79 12.41
C LEU A 59 -26.73 2.27 12.32
N GLN A 60 -28.00 2.59 12.03
CA GLN A 60 -28.50 3.96 11.89
C GLN A 60 -28.67 4.68 13.23
N THR A 61 -28.08 4.15 14.31
CA THR A 61 -28.02 4.80 15.62
C THR A 61 -26.97 5.91 15.54
N PRO A 62 -27.35 7.19 15.66
CA PRO A 62 -26.39 8.29 15.57
C PRO A 62 -25.42 8.25 16.74
N GLY A 63 -24.14 8.48 16.47
CA GLY A 63 -23.12 8.71 17.49
C GLY A 63 -23.24 10.10 18.13
N PRO A 64 -22.29 10.48 19.01
CA PRO A 64 -22.32 11.75 19.74
C PRO A 64 -22.45 13.00 18.85
N GLU A 65 -21.88 12.96 17.64
CA GLU A 65 -21.92 14.06 16.66
C GLU A 65 -22.97 13.86 15.56
N GLY A 66 -23.91 12.92 15.74
CA GLY A 66 -24.93 12.59 14.75
C GLY A 66 -24.43 11.71 13.59
N VAL A 67 -23.13 11.42 13.53
CA VAL A 67 -22.50 10.53 12.55
C VAL A 67 -22.64 9.07 13.01
N VAL A 68 -22.98 8.16 12.09
CA VAL A 68 -23.04 6.71 12.40
C VAL A 68 -21.64 6.16 12.66
N GLN A 69 -21.48 5.43 13.78
CA GLN A 69 -20.18 4.92 14.24
C GLN A 69 -20.24 3.47 14.69
N THR A 70 -21.32 2.77 14.41
CA THR A 70 -21.44 1.36 14.81
C THR A 70 -21.88 0.55 13.62
N TYR A 71 -21.27 -0.61 13.44
CA TYR A 71 -21.64 -1.58 12.42
C TYR A 71 -21.94 -2.93 13.04
N VAL A 72 -22.61 -3.76 12.25
CA VAL A 72 -22.82 -5.17 12.55
C VAL A 72 -21.70 -5.97 11.89
N GLU A 73 -20.92 -6.68 12.70
CA GLU A 73 -19.94 -7.65 12.22
C GLU A 73 -20.59 -9.04 12.19
N ASP A 74 -20.87 -9.53 10.97
CA ASP A 74 -21.49 -10.84 10.70
C ASP A 74 -21.02 -11.48 9.37
N TYR A 75 -19.96 -10.93 8.76
CA TYR A 75 -19.47 -11.33 7.44
C TYR A 75 -18.29 -12.32 7.50
N LEU A 76 -17.72 -12.54 8.69
CA LEU A 76 -16.70 -13.56 8.94
C LEU A 76 -17.34 -14.75 9.65
N PRO A 77 -17.01 -16.00 9.26
CA PRO A 77 -17.50 -17.16 9.96
C PRO A 77 -16.94 -17.19 11.39
N VAL A 78 -17.70 -17.73 12.34
CA VAL A 78 -17.23 -17.97 13.72
C VAL A 78 -15.90 -18.75 13.71
N GLY A 79 -15.75 -19.67 12.76
CA GLY A 79 -14.54 -20.44 12.47
C GLY A 79 -13.27 -19.61 12.32
N PHE A 80 -13.38 -18.38 11.81
CA PHE A 80 -12.25 -17.47 11.66
C PHE A 80 -11.63 -17.18 13.03
N TYR A 81 -12.43 -16.80 14.03
CA TYR A 81 -11.93 -16.35 15.32
C TYR A 81 -11.49 -17.47 16.27
N ASN A 82 -11.99 -18.70 16.12
CA ASN A 82 -11.64 -19.82 16.99
C ASN A 82 -10.69 -20.84 16.38
N ASN A 83 -10.44 -20.80 15.06
CA ASN A 83 -9.50 -21.69 14.39
C ASN A 83 -8.43 -20.87 13.63
N PRO A 84 -7.57 -20.10 14.33
CA PRO A 84 -6.48 -19.41 13.68
C PRO A 84 -5.50 -20.42 13.04
N PRO A 85 -4.77 -20.02 11.98
CA PRO A 85 -3.68 -20.83 11.44
C PRO A 85 -2.67 -21.23 12.51
N VAL A 86 -2.11 -22.44 12.41
CA VAL A 86 -1.15 -22.98 13.40
C VAL A 86 0.13 -22.15 13.47
N ASP A 87 0.48 -21.47 12.38
CA ASP A 87 1.63 -20.60 12.20
C ASP A 87 1.29 -19.10 12.33
N ALA A 88 0.11 -18.76 12.84
CA ALA A 88 -0.29 -17.38 13.09
C ALA A 88 0.72 -16.68 14.03
N ARG A 89 1.35 -15.62 13.53
CA ARG A 89 2.42 -14.92 14.24
C ARG A 89 1.91 -13.88 15.24
N ALA A 90 0.82 -13.21 14.89
CA ALA A 90 0.21 -12.14 15.69
C ALA A 90 1.24 -11.15 16.28
N VAL A 91 2.12 -10.62 15.42
CA VAL A 91 3.34 -9.92 15.87
C VAL A 91 3.05 -8.74 16.81
N PHE A 92 1.96 -8.01 16.61
CA PHE A 92 1.60 -6.87 17.46
C PHE A 92 0.96 -7.30 18.78
N SER A 93 0.05 -8.27 18.75
CA SER A 93 -0.63 -8.78 19.96
C SER A 93 0.32 -9.55 20.89
N THR A 94 1.27 -10.28 20.31
CA THR A 94 2.21 -11.14 21.07
C THR A 94 3.50 -10.41 21.44
N SER A 95 3.65 -9.13 21.10
CA SER A 95 4.94 -8.42 21.24
C SER A 95 6.08 -9.21 20.58
N ASN A 96 5.86 -9.57 19.32
CA ASN A 96 6.75 -10.37 18.49
C ASN A 96 7.12 -11.74 19.11
N GLY A 97 6.11 -12.45 19.60
CA GLY A 97 6.27 -13.78 20.22
C GLY A 97 6.71 -13.76 21.69
N SER A 98 6.89 -12.59 22.31
CA SER A 98 7.24 -12.49 23.73
C SER A 98 6.10 -12.91 24.66
N ASN A 99 4.85 -12.70 24.22
CA ASN A 99 3.63 -13.06 24.91
C ASN A 99 2.92 -14.20 24.16
N PRO A 100 2.19 -15.09 24.87
CA PRO A 100 1.44 -16.15 24.23
C PRO A 100 0.30 -15.60 23.36
N PHE A 101 0.03 -16.30 22.26
CA PHE A 101 -1.14 -16.04 21.42
C PHE A 101 -2.43 -16.29 22.22
N ARG A 102 -3.37 -15.34 22.17
CA ARG A 102 -4.65 -15.44 22.90
C ARG A 102 -5.75 -15.90 21.96
N PHE A 103 -6.39 -17.01 22.33
CA PHE A 103 -7.49 -17.61 21.58
C PHE A 103 -8.85 -17.10 22.07
N MET A 104 -9.87 -17.24 21.23
CA MET A 104 -11.25 -16.94 21.59
C MET A 104 -12.06 -18.23 21.81
N GLU A 105 -12.61 -18.37 23.02
CA GLU A 105 -13.46 -19.51 23.39
C GLU A 105 -14.96 -19.22 23.19
N HIS A 106 -15.39 -18.00 23.56
CA HIS A 106 -16.79 -17.61 23.56
C HIS A 106 -17.05 -16.55 22.50
N LEU A 107 -17.75 -16.95 21.45
CA LEU A 107 -18.00 -16.13 20.27
C LEU A 107 -19.50 -15.90 20.07
N LEU A 108 -19.87 -14.65 19.84
CA LEU A 108 -21.19 -14.27 19.36
C LEU A 108 -21.14 -14.20 17.83
N PRO A 109 -22.01 -14.91 17.09
CA PRO A 109 -22.02 -14.89 15.62
C PRO A 109 -22.26 -13.51 15.01
N GLN A 110 -22.94 -12.63 15.72
CA GLN A 110 -23.28 -11.27 15.29
C GLN A 110 -22.95 -10.29 16.41
N ARG A 111 -22.22 -9.23 16.09
CA ARG A 111 -21.75 -8.27 17.09
C ARG A 111 -21.91 -6.85 16.63
N ARG A 112 -22.18 -5.96 17.59
CA ARG A 112 -22.16 -4.52 17.37
C ARG A 112 -20.76 -4.03 17.69
N VAL A 113 -20.09 -3.43 16.72
CA VAL A 113 -18.71 -2.98 16.86
C VAL A 113 -18.64 -1.50 16.51
N HIS A 114 -17.92 -0.75 17.33
CA HIS A 114 -17.58 0.64 17.05
C HIS A 114 -16.67 0.70 15.83
N LEU A 115 -17.05 1.44 14.79
CA LEU A 115 -16.21 1.70 13.63
C LEU A 115 -15.25 2.84 14.00
N TRP A 116 -13.95 2.57 13.89
CA TRP A 116 -12.94 3.59 14.15
C TRP A 116 -13.01 4.71 13.11
N SER A 117 -12.98 5.93 13.61
CA SER A 117 -12.74 7.15 12.83
C SER A 117 -11.32 7.16 12.24
N SER A 118 -11.10 8.05 11.26
CA SER A 118 -9.77 8.26 10.68
C SER A 118 -8.70 8.56 11.73
N ASP A 119 -9.04 9.34 12.76
CA ASP A 119 -8.12 9.70 13.84
C ASP A 119 -7.78 8.51 14.75
N GLU A 120 -8.77 7.66 15.05
CA GLU A 120 -8.55 6.44 15.85
C GLU A 120 -7.66 5.45 15.09
N VAL A 121 -7.92 5.24 13.80
CA VAL A 121 -7.07 4.39 12.94
C VAL A 121 -5.64 4.96 12.88
N GLN A 122 -5.48 6.26 12.62
CA GLN A 122 -4.17 6.91 12.57
C GLN A 122 -3.43 6.82 13.91
N SER A 123 -4.14 6.99 15.03
CA SER A 123 -3.58 6.87 16.38
C SER A 123 -3.06 5.44 16.64
N ALA A 124 -3.81 4.43 16.22
CA ALA A 124 -3.38 3.03 16.27
C ALA A 124 -2.15 2.79 15.39
N CYS A 125 -2.15 3.25 14.13
CA CYS A 125 -1.00 3.18 13.22
C CYS A 125 0.25 3.82 13.85
N ASN A 126 0.13 5.02 14.41
CA ASN A 126 1.24 5.74 15.03
C ASN A 126 1.78 5.02 16.26
N SER A 127 0.90 4.42 17.07
CA SER A 127 1.29 3.65 18.26
C SER A 127 2.04 2.37 17.86
N LEU A 128 1.54 1.64 16.87
CA LEU A 128 2.20 0.44 16.34
C LEU A 128 3.55 0.78 15.69
N ARG A 129 3.63 1.86 14.91
CA ARG A 129 4.88 2.33 14.28
C ARG A 129 5.96 2.63 15.30
N LYS A 130 5.61 3.23 16.45
CA LYS A 130 6.57 3.50 17.54
C LYS A 130 7.15 2.23 18.16
N LEU A 131 6.36 1.15 18.22
CA LEU A 131 6.74 -0.08 18.91
C LEU A 131 7.37 -1.12 17.97
N TYR A 132 6.91 -1.18 16.72
CA TYR A 132 7.16 -2.29 15.81
C TYR A 132 7.65 -1.82 14.43
N TRP A 133 8.33 -0.67 14.35
CA TRP A 133 8.86 -0.13 13.10
C TRP A 133 9.65 -1.15 12.27
N GLU A 134 10.51 -1.93 12.91
CA GLU A 134 11.35 -2.95 12.24
C GLU A 134 10.53 -4.03 11.52
N VAL A 135 9.32 -4.31 12.00
CA VAL A 135 8.38 -5.24 11.34
C VAL A 135 7.56 -4.52 10.28
N ILE A 136 7.11 -3.32 10.60
CA ILE A 136 6.19 -2.54 9.75
C ILE A 136 6.86 -2.10 8.46
N LYS A 137 8.14 -1.68 8.50
CA LYS A 137 8.83 -1.12 7.33
C LYS A 137 8.85 -2.06 6.10
N ASP A 138 8.87 -3.37 6.35
CA ASP A 138 8.93 -4.43 5.33
C ASP A 138 7.60 -5.20 5.24
N MET A 139 6.50 -4.61 5.71
CA MET A 139 5.21 -5.31 5.76
C MET A 139 4.69 -5.66 4.35
N PRO A 140 4.28 -6.91 4.10
CA PRO A 140 3.66 -7.28 2.83
C PRO A 140 2.26 -6.65 2.68
N HIS A 141 1.82 -6.55 1.43
CA HIS A 141 0.45 -6.14 1.13
C HIS A 141 -0.56 -7.11 1.77
N PRO A 142 -1.56 -6.63 2.54
CA PRO A 142 -2.61 -7.50 3.06
C PRO A 142 -3.57 -7.89 1.93
N TYR A 143 -3.65 -9.18 1.60
CA TYR A 143 -4.46 -9.67 0.46
C TYR A 143 -5.88 -10.09 0.84
N CYS A 144 -6.07 -10.57 2.07
CA CYS A 144 -7.37 -11.05 2.56
C CYS A 144 -7.40 -11.04 4.08
N TRP A 145 -8.58 -11.28 4.67
CA TRP A 145 -8.76 -11.31 6.14
C TRP A 145 -7.74 -12.17 6.88
N ASP A 146 -7.26 -13.26 6.29
CA ASP A 146 -6.26 -14.13 6.91
C ASP A 146 -4.92 -13.42 7.16
N SER A 147 -4.60 -12.37 6.37
CA SER A 147 -3.43 -11.51 6.59
C SER A 147 -3.47 -10.81 7.96
N LEU A 148 -4.63 -10.73 8.63
CA LEU A 148 -4.70 -10.19 9.99
C LEU A 148 -3.97 -11.07 11.02
N TRP A 149 -3.90 -12.39 10.81
CA TRP A 149 -3.24 -13.34 11.72
C TRP A 149 -1.73 -13.17 11.80
N ASP A 150 -1.11 -12.51 10.82
CA ASP A 150 0.29 -12.12 10.88
C ASP A 150 0.55 -11.07 11.98
N TYR A 151 -0.46 -10.25 12.27
CA TYR A 151 -0.29 -9.03 13.07
C TYR A 151 -1.05 -9.10 14.40
N PHE A 152 -2.23 -9.72 14.43
CA PHE A 152 -3.10 -9.74 15.59
C PHE A 152 -3.53 -11.15 15.97
N ASP A 153 -3.74 -11.36 17.26
CA ASP A 153 -4.30 -12.61 17.78
C ASP A 153 -5.84 -12.60 17.74
N ALA A 154 -6.44 -13.73 18.11
CA ALA A 154 -7.88 -13.92 17.94
C ALA A 154 -8.67 -13.00 18.85
N GLN A 155 -8.13 -12.74 20.03
CA GLN A 155 -8.75 -11.88 21.02
C GLN A 155 -8.78 -10.42 20.55
N ASP A 156 -7.69 -9.92 19.97
CA ASP A 156 -7.64 -8.55 19.46
C ASP A 156 -8.51 -8.39 18.21
N ILE A 157 -8.45 -9.33 17.25
CA ILE A 157 -9.30 -9.31 16.06
C ILE A 157 -10.77 -9.32 16.46
N TYR A 158 -11.16 -10.17 17.41
CA TYR A 158 -12.54 -10.18 17.90
C TYR A 158 -12.87 -8.88 18.64
N ASN A 159 -12.11 -8.45 19.62
CA ASN A 159 -12.50 -7.32 20.47
C ASN A 159 -12.50 -5.97 19.76
N TYR A 160 -11.52 -5.72 18.88
CA TYR A 160 -11.43 -4.47 18.14
C TYR A 160 -12.24 -4.50 16.83
N GLY A 161 -12.62 -5.67 16.36
CA GLY A 161 -13.31 -5.86 15.08
C GLY A 161 -12.31 -6.03 13.94
N ALA A 162 -12.56 -7.04 13.11
CA ALA A 162 -11.68 -7.37 11.99
C ALA A 162 -11.57 -6.20 11.02
N LEU A 163 -12.67 -5.46 10.80
CA LEU A 163 -12.70 -4.31 9.91
C LEU A 163 -11.75 -3.19 10.33
N ASN A 164 -11.75 -2.86 11.63
CA ASN A 164 -10.92 -1.80 12.17
C ASN A 164 -9.44 -2.15 12.04
N LEU A 165 -9.08 -3.40 12.39
CA LEU A 165 -7.71 -3.87 12.27
C LEU A 165 -7.26 -3.99 10.80
N TRP A 166 -8.18 -4.35 9.89
CA TRP A 166 -7.92 -4.31 8.46
C TRP A 166 -7.61 -2.90 7.96
N ASN A 167 -8.38 -1.90 8.41
CA ASN A 167 -8.10 -0.50 8.09
C ASN A 167 -6.71 -0.08 8.60
N VAL A 168 -6.32 -0.49 9.81
CA VAL A 168 -4.98 -0.22 10.37
C VAL A 168 -3.87 -0.85 9.52
N VAL A 169 -3.95 -2.15 9.22
CA VAL A 169 -2.90 -2.84 8.44
C VAL A 169 -2.81 -2.29 7.02
N SER A 170 -3.97 -2.04 6.39
CA SER A 170 -4.03 -1.44 5.06
C SER A 170 -3.43 -0.04 5.05
N GLN A 171 -3.75 0.78 6.04
CA GLN A 171 -3.22 2.14 6.16
C GLN A 171 -1.72 2.15 6.43
N LEU A 172 -1.23 1.30 7.34
CA LEU A 172 0.22 1.14 7.57
C LEU A 172 0.95 0.78 6.28
N PHE A 173 0.42 -0.17 5.50
CA PHE A 173 1.00 -0.58 4.23
C PHE A 173 1.02 0.59 3.22
N LEU A 174 -0.11 1.27 3.03
CA LEU A 174 -0.22 2.38 2.07
C LEU A 174 0.68 3.56 2.45
N GLU A 175 0.76 3.89 3.74
CA GLU A 175 1.67 4.92 4.25
C GLU A 175 3.13 4.56 3.97
N ASN A 176 3.53 3.30 4.21
CA ASN A 176 4.89 2.85 3.92
C ASN A 176 5.21 2.88 2.43
N GLN A 177 4.27 2.49 1.56
CA GLN A 177 4.45 2.59 0.11
C GLN A 177 4.60 4.05 -0.33
N SER A 178 3.83 4.97 0.25
CA SER A 178 3.96 6.41 -0.02
C SER A 178 5.33 6.93 0.42
N ILE A 179 5.77 6.59 1.63
CA ILE A 179 7.08 7.00 2.16
C ILE A 179 8.22 6.43 1.30
N ALA A 180 8.14 5.16 0.92
CA ALA A 180 9.14 4.51 0.07
C ALA A 180 9.23 5.20 -1.31
N LEU A 181 8.09 5.54 -1.90
CA LEU A 181 8.03 6.29 -3.15
C LEU A 181 8.64 7.69 -3.00
N ASP A 182 8.33 8.41 -1.92
CA ASP A 182 8.89 9.74 -1.65
C ASP A 182 10.41 9.70 -1.47
N VAL A 183 10.92 8.72 -0.73
CA VAL A 183 12.36 8.48 -0.55
C VAL A 183 13.02 8.15 -1.89
N TYR A 184 12.44 7.24 -2.67
CA TYR A 184 12.95 6.88 -3.99
C TYR A 184 13.00 8.08 -4.94
N ASN A 185 11.94 8.90 -4.94
CA ASN A 185 11.87 10.11 -5.76
C ASN A 185 12.93 11.14 -5.36
N ALA A 186 13.09 11.39 -4.06
CA ALA A 186 14.13 12.28 -3.55
C ALA A 186 15.53 11.79 -3.93
N PHE A 187 15.78 10.49 -3.74
CA PHE A 187 17.04 9.85 -4.10
C PHE A 187 17.33 9.94 -5.60
N SER A 188 16.32 9.70 -6.45
CA SER A 188 16.44 9.81 -7.90
C SER A 188 16.87 11.22 -8.32
N ILE A 189 16.30 12.26 -7.71
CA ILE A 189 16.70 13.66 -7.96
C ILE A 189 18.15 13.90 -7.54
N GLU A 190 18.58 13.41 -6.37
CA GLU A 190 19.96 13.55 -5.90
C GLU A 190 20.97 12.86 -6.84
N VAL A 191 20.64 11.68 -7.34
CA VAL A 191 21.43 10.97 -8.36
C VAL A 191 21.57 11.83 -9.62
N GLY A 192 20.47 12.38 -10.13
CA GLY A 192 20.49 13.27 -11.29
C GLY A 192 21.43 14.46 -11.10
N GLN A 193 21.31 15.15 -9.97
CA GLN A 193 22.19 16.28 -9.63
C GLN A 193 23.65 15.86 -9.43
N TRP A 194 23.91 14.68 -8.88
CA TRP A 194 25.26 14.15 -8.75
C TRP A 194 25.88 13.90 -10.12
N VAL A 195 25.12 13.32 -11.07
CA VAL A 195 25.58 13.12 -12.45
C VAL A 195 25.88 14.46 -13.11
N ASP A 196 25.03 15.47 -12.92
CA ASP A 196 25.26 16.81 -13.49
C ASP A 196 26.53 17.46 -12.92
N ARG A 197 26.81 17.28 -11.62
CA ARG A 197 28.08 17.71 -11.00
C ARG A 197 29.29 16.93 -11.52
N TRP A 198 29.17 15.62 -11.70
CA TRP A 198 30.23 14.78 -12.27
C TRP A 198 30.58 15.22 -13.70
N LEU A 199 29.56 15.65 -14.45
CA LEU A 199 29.69 16.24 -15.79
C LEU A 199 30.16 17.70 -15.80
N TYR A 200 30.47 18.34 -14.68
CA TYR A 200 31.14 19.65 -14.72
C TYR A 200 32.61 19.55 -15.13
N ASP A 201 33.20 18.37 -15.00
CA ASP A 201 34.53 18.07 -15.52
C ASP A 201 34.46 17.72 -17.01
N ASP A 202 35.17 18.48 -17.84
CA ASP A 202 35.22 18.29 -19.28
C ASP A 202 35.81 16.92 -19.67
N GLU A 203 36.74 16.37 -18.87
CA GLU A 203 37.24 15.01 -19.10
C GLU A 203 36.14 13.97 -18.94
N ASN A 204 35.25 14.16 -17.97
CA ASN A 204 34.14 13.25 -17.72
C ASN A 204 33.06 13.35 -18.80
N ARG A 205 32.80 14.56 -19.32
CA ARG A 205 31.96 14.75 -20.52
C ARG A 205 32.51 14.01 -21.72
N ASP A 206 33.81 14.15 -21.97
CA ASP A 206 34.50 13.48 -23.07
C ASP A 206 34.46 11.95 -22.92
N LYS A 207 34.69 11.43 -21.71
CA LYS A 207 34.56 10.00 -21.38
C LYS A 207 33.14 9.51 -21.68
N LEU A 208 32.11 10.26 -21.27
CA LEU A 208 30.72 9.88 -21.49
C LEU A 208 30.34 9.86 -22.98
N ILE A 209 30.76 10.85 -23.77
CA ILE A 209 30.50 10.91 -25.21
C ILE A 209 31.12 9.68 -25.91
N LYS A 210 32.39 9.37 -25.59
CA LYS A 210 33.19 8.29 -26.20
C LYS A 210 32.88 6.89 -25.65
N SER A 211 32.03 6.77 -24.62
CA SER A 211 31.73 5.49 -23.94
C SER A 211 31.41 4.32 -24.88
N ASN A 212 30.53 4.51 -25.87
CA ASN A 212 30.21 3.46 -26.86
C ASN A 212 31.38 3.08 -27.78
N GLU A 213 32.34 3.98 -28.01
CA GLU A 213 33.52 3.72 -28.83
C GLU A 213 34.57 2.92 -28.06
N THR A 214 34.61 3.11 -26.74
CA THR A 214 35.55 2.43 -25.83
C THR A 214 35.11 1.02 -25.41
N GLY A 215 33.88 0.62 -25.73
CA GLY A 215 33.30 -0.67 -25.32
C GLY A 215 32.99 -0.78 -23.82
N LEU A 216 33.08 0.33 -23.07
CA LEU A 216 32.75 0.38 -21.66
C LEU A 216 31.23 0.47 -21.47
N SER A 217 30.70 -0.28 -20.50
CA SER A 217 29.33 -0.06 -20.03
C SER A 217 29.21 1.34 -19.40
N ILE A 218 28.00 1.88 -19.35
CA ILE A 218 27.76 3.22 -18.80
C ILE A 218 28.30 3.38 -17.36
N ASN A 219 28.26 2.31 -16.56
CA ASN A 219 28.85 2.26 -15.22
C ASN A 219 30.39 2.24 -15.25
N GLY A 220 30.97 1.56 -16.25
CA GLY A 220 32.42 1.56 -16.48
C GLY A 220 32.99 2.93 -16.81
N VAL A 221 32.16 3.88 -17.27
CA VAL A 221 32.57 5.27 -17.58
C VAL A 221 32.92 6.07 -16.32
N ILE A 222 32.18 5.88 -15.23
CA ILE A 222 32.40 6.59 -13.96
C ILE A 222 33.71 6.13 -13.30
N GLY A 223 34.01 4.84 -13.44
CA GLY A 223 35.14 4.19 -12.77
C GLY A 223 34.87 3.88 -11.30
N TRP A 224 35.62 2.92 -10.75
CA TRP A 224 35.42 2.39 -9.40
C TRP A 224 35.48 3.46 -8.31
N GLU A 225 36.43 4.41 -8.38
CA GLU A 225 36.64 5.39 -7.31
C GLU A 225 35.44 6.33 -7.11
N ALA A 226 34.75 6.70 -8.19
CA ALA A 226 33.54 7.53 -8.10
C ALA A 226 32.28 6.70 -7.80
N MET A 227 32.31 5.38 -8.05
CA MET A 227 31.23 4.47 -7.64
C MET A 227 31.35 4.01 -6.18
N LYS A 228 32.55 4.04 -5.60
CA LYS A 228 32.82 3.53 -4.26
C LYS A 228 32.03 4.33 -3.21
N GLY A 229 31.12 3.64 -2.52
CA GLY A 229 30.25 4.23 -1.49
C GLY A 229 28.88 4.65 -1.99
N LEU A 230 28.57 4.44 -3.28
CA LEU A 230 27.20 4.54 -3.77
C LEU A 230 26.40 3.30 -3.36
N PRO A 231 25.14 3.45 -2.95
CA PRO A 231 24.23 2.34 -2.73
C PRO A 231 24.06 1.50 -4.01
N ASP A 232 23.91 0.18 -3.89
CA ASP A 232 23.77 -0.72 -5.05
C ASP A 232 22.52 -0.41 -5.89
N ASP A 233 21.45 0.03 -5.23
CA ASP A 233 20.20 0.50 -5.83
C ASP A 233 20.37 1.82 -6.62
N ALA A 234 21.44 2.58 -6.37
CA ALA A 234 21.77 3.78 -7.13
C ALA A 234 22.26 3.48 -8.56
N ILE A 235 22.86 2.30 -8.79
CA ILE A 235 23.60 2.00 -10.02
C ILE A 235 22.71 2.11 -11.25
N HIS A 236 21.47 1.62 -11.16
CA HIS A 236 20.52 1.70 -12.28
C HIS A 236 20.05 3.14 -12.56
N LEU A 237 19.85 3.95 -11.51
CA LEU A 237 19.50 5.37 -11.64
C LEU A 237 20.64 6.15 -12.29
N ILE A 238 21.87 5.89 -11.87
CA ILE A 238 23.08 6.53 -12.41
C ILE A 238 23.26 6.18 -13.89
N ALA A 239 23.11 4.90 -14.23
CA ALA A 239 23.16 4.43 -15.62
C ALA A 239 22.13 5.18 -16.48
N SER A 240 20.87 5.23 -16.04
CA SER A 240 19.80 5.95 -16.75
C SER A 240 20.13 7.44 -16.91
N ALA A 241 20.58 8.08 -15.83
CA ALA A 241 20.95 9.49 -15.83
C ALA A 241 22.07 9.78 -16.84
N LEU A 242 23.14 8.99 -16.85
CA LEU A 242 24.25 9.14 -17.78
C LEU A 242 23.84 8.89 -19.23
N GLU A 243 23.04 7.86 -19.50
CA GLU A 243 22.50 7.60 -20.85
C GLU A 243 21.70 8.79 -21.37
N HIS A 244 20.85 9.37 -20.51
CA HIS A 244 20.06 10.54 -20.83
C HIS A 244 20.95 11.75 -21.16
N ARG A 245 21.90 12.11 -20.29
CA ARG A 245 22.81 13.25 -20.54
C ARG A 245 23.69 13.01 -21.77
N ARG A 246 24.11 11.77 -22.02
CA ARG A 246 24.86 11.44 -23.24
C ARG A 246 24.01 11.70 -24.49
N SER A 247 22.74 11.31 -24.50
CA SER A 247 21.81 11.62 -25.60
C SER A 247 21.68 13.13 -25.82
N LEU A 248 21.64 13.92 -24.73
CA LEU A 248 21.60 15.39 -24.81
C LEU A 248 22.89 15.97 -25.38
N LEU A 249 24.06 15.52 -24.91
CA LEU A 249 25.38 15.94 -25.40
C LEU A 249 25.58 15.61 -26.89
N LEU A 250 25.10 14.46 -27.35
CA LEU A 250 25.16 14.04 -28.75
C LEU A 250 24.12 14.74 -29.64
N SER A 251 23.09 15.36 -29.06
CA SER A 251 22.01 16.03 -29.78
C SER A 251 21.71 17.42 -29.19
N PRO A 252 22.63 18.40 -29.32
CA PRO A 252 22.46 19.73 -28.72
C PRO A 252 21.22 20.47 -29.21
N GLU A 253 20.70 20.11 -30.39
CA GLU A 253 19.43 20.60 -30.95
C GLU A 253 18.24 20.40 -29.97
N LYS A 254 18.26 19.34 -29.15
CA LYS A 254 17.21 19.03 -28.15
C LYS A 254 17.21 19.97 -26.95
N LEU A 255 18.34 20.66 -26.71
CA LEU A 255 18.53 21.61 -25.61
C LEU A 255 18.10 23.04 -25.98
N ARG A 256 17.64 23.27 -27.22
CA ARG A 256 17.25 24.61 -27.67
C ARG A 256 15.96 25.07 -26.98
N PRO A 257 15.89 26.35 -26.52
CA PRO A 257 14.67 26.91 -25.94
C PRO A 257 13.47 26.74 -26.88
N GLY A 258 12.42 26.06 -26.41
CA GLY A 258 11.20 25.79 -27.18
C GLY A 258 11.14 24.43 -27.90
N ALA A 259 12.21 23.62 -27.86
CA ALA A 259 12.21 22.27 -28.44
C ALA A 259 11.37 21.26 -27.63
N MET A 260 11.09 21.55 -26.36
CA MET A 260 10.40 20.63 -25.44
C MET A 260 9.17 21.30 -24.82
N LYS A 261 8.05 20.57 -24.75
CA LYS A 261 6.78 21.10 -24.23
C LYS A 261 6.81 21.16 -22.69
N PRO A 262 6.14 22.13 -22.03
CA PRO A 262 6.26 22.41 -20.58
C PRO A 262 5.85 21.33 -19.54
N ASN A 263 5.77 20.03 -19.84
CA ASN A 263 5.34 19.00 -18.87
C ASN A 263 6.50 18.23 -18.20
N HIS A 264 7.67 18.85 -18.06
CA HIS A 264 8.93 18.19 -17.68
C HIS A 264 8.96 17.53 -16.30
N PHE A 265 8.28 18.03 -15.27
CA PHE A 265 8.32 17.36 -13.97
C PHE A 265 7.36 16.17 -13.93
N LYS A 266 6.09 16.42 -14.26
CA LYS A 266 5.01 15.43 -14.19
C LYS A 266 5.29 14.22 -15.09
N GLU A 267 5.82 14.45 -16.30
CA GLU A 267 6.13 13.35 -17.22
C GLU A 267 7.22 12.42 -16.68
N PHE A 268 8.30 12.96 -16.12
CA PHE A 268 9.38 12.15 -15.56
C PHE A 268 8.98 11.51 -14.23
N TYR A 269 8.13 12.17 -13.44
CA TYR A 269 7.51 11.59 -12.26
C TYR A 269 6.66 10.36 -12.61
N GLU A 270 5.71 10.50 -13.53
CA GLU A 270 4.80 9.41 -13.94
C GLU A 270 5.53 8.24 -14.60
N LYS A 271 6.68 8.50 -15.25
CA LYS A 271 7.52 7.48 -15.88
C LYS A 271 8.56 6.85 -14.94
N GLY A 272 8.70 7.33 -13.70
CA GLY A 272 9.71 6.84 -12.76
C GLY A 272 11.16 7.16 -13.19
N HIS A 273 11.36 8.30 -13.84
CA HIS A 273 12.65 8.74 -14.40
C HIS A 273 13.09 10.11 -13.84
N LEU A 274 12.81 10.41 -12.57
CA LEU A 274 13.09 11.73 -11.98
C LEU A 274 14.58 12.10 -11.98
N GLU A 275 15.48 11.13 -12.02
CA GLU A 275 16.92 11.33 -12.23
C GLU A 275 17.22 12.11 -13.52
N ASN A 276 16.31 12.10 -14.49
CA ASN A 276 16.42 12.77 -15.77
C ASN A 276 15.70 14.13 -15.84
N TRP A 277 14.90 14.49 -14.83
CA TRP A 277 14.09 15.71 -14.88
C TRP A 277 14.91 17.00 -14.99
N LEU A 278 16.02 17.09 -14.25
CA LEU A 278 16.90 18.26 -14.23
C LEU A 278 18.11 18.12 -15.16
N GLY A 279 18.18 17.04 -15.93
CA GLY A 279 19.29 16.79 -16.84
C GLY A 279 19.28 17.83 -17.95
N MET A 280 20.30 18.70 -17.93
CA MET A 280 20.60 19.81 -18.85
C MET A 280 19.44 20.33 -19.71
#